data_AF-A0A2D9SPX4-F1
#
_entry.id   AF-A0A2D9SPX4-F1
#
_cell.length_a   1.000
_cell.length_b   1.000
_cell.length_c   1.000
_cell.angle_alpha   90.00
_cell.angle_beta   90.00
_cell.angle_gamma   90.00
#
_symmetry.space_group_name_H-M   'P 1'
#
loop_
_entity.id
_entity.type
_entity.pdbx_description
1 polymer ?
#
loop_
_entity_poly.entity_id
_entity_poly.type
_entity_poly.pdbx_seq_one_letter_code
_entity_poly.pdbx_strand_id
1 'polypeptide(L)'
;MSEQLNEDALVDSKKFVSRRGGFEINANPEIVPPVQRTRVRVEKSADGFAHEPLAKKYGSAEARTKIGEMVKAFIPGTTTTPLLVQKKPDGMSLVHVWFGANFPLFRHSHPKFGDCLYYVVAGEILMGNQTLRAGSTFFVPNGQPYKYTAGPAGVELLEFRAGGGVADAPGMKLDETSFESMDRIIAGSYANDADWQVPERIGDTALRQADVDGRLSEI
;
A
#
# COMPACT_ATOMS: atom_id res chain seq x y z
N MET A 1 57.38 27.97 -7.32
CA MET A 1 56.18 28.79 -7.09
C MET A 1 55.03 28.15 -7.84
N SER A 2 54.07 27.64 -7.06
CA SER A 2 52.72 27.18 -7.42
C SER A 2 52.54 26.46 -8.75
N GLU A 3 52.63 25.13 -8.71
CA GLU A 3 51.78 24.27 -9.53
C GLU A 3 50.33 24.69 -9.29
N GLN A 4 49.70 25.29 -10.30
CA GLN A 4 48.25 25.30 -10.41
C GLN A 4 47.82 23.85 -10.60
N LEU A 5 47.57 23.18 -9.48
CA LEU A 5 46.83 21.93 -9.42
C LEU A 5 45.40 22.23 -9.89
N ASN A 6 45.23 22.13 -11.20
CA ASN A 6 44.03 21.80 -11.95
C ASN A 6 42.77 21.59 -11.09
N GLU A 7 42.03 22.67 -10.80
CA GLU A 7 40.71 22.60 -10.15
C GLU A 7 39.68 21.82 -10.99
N ASP A 8 39.95 21.60 -12.27
CA ASP A 8 39.11 20.82 -13.18
C ASP A 8 39.26 19.28 -13.02
N ALA A 9 40.27 18.80 -12.30
CA ALA A 9 40.51 17.37 -12.10
C ALA A 9 39.64 16.73 -11.00
N LEU A 10 38.83 17.51 -10.28
CA LEU A 10 37.86 17.02 -9.29
C LEU A 10 36.43 16.84 -9.85
N VAL A 11 36.23 17.05 -11.15
CA VAL A 11 34.88 17.09 -11.77
C VAL A 11 34.38 15.71 -12.24
N ASP A 12 35.19 14.65 -12.25
CA ASP A 12 34.87 13.44 -13.03
C ASP A 12 34.49 12.15 -12.25
N SER A 13 33.78 12.27 -11.13
CA SER A 13 33.10 11.11 -10.50
C SER A 13 31.60 11.32 -10.23
N LYS A 14 31.03 12.46 -10.65
CA LYS A 14 29.65 12.88 -10.33
C LYS A 14 28.69 12.91 -11.55
N LYS A 15 29.01 12.24 -12.66
CA LYS A 15 28.32 12.46 -13.95
C LYS A 15 26.82 12.10 -14.02
N PHE A 16 26.27 11.30 -13.10
CA PHE A 16 24.85 10.89 -13.13
C PHE A 16 24.17 10.95 -11.77
N VAL A 17 24.07 12.15 -11.18
CA VAL A 17 23.33 12.40 -9.94
C VAL A 17 22.14 13.30 -10.24
N SER A 18 20.92 12.82 -9.98
CA SER A 18 19.71 13.63 -10.08
C SER A 18 19.48 14.43 -8.79
N ARG A 19 18.53 15.37 -8.77
CA ARG A 19 18.03 15.98 -7.51
C ARG A 19 17.56 14.92 -6.51
N ARG A 20 17.16 13.74 -7.01
CA ARG A 20 16.70 12.58 -6.24
C ARG A 20 17.81 11.68 -5.69
N GLY A 21 19.05 11.85 -6.12
CA GLY A 21 20.19 11.06 -5.65
C GLY A 21 20.98 10.47 -6.80
N GLY A 22 22.03 9.72 -6.45
CA GLY A 22 22.84 8.95 -7.39
C GLY A 22 22.20 7.62 -7.75
N PHE A 23 22.93 6.82 -8.53
CA PHE A 23 22.57 5.45 -8.87
C PHE A 23 22.45 4.57 -7.61
N GLU A 24 21.40 3.76 -7.55
CA GLU A 24 21.09 2.87 -6.43
C GLU A 24 20.53 1.55 -6.96
N ILE A 25 20.94 0.44 -6.35
CA ILE A 25 20.41 -0.90 -6.63
C ILE A 25 19.69 -1.40 -5.38
N ASN A 26 18.41 -1.75 -5.53
CA ASN A 26 17.60 -2.41 -4.50
C ASN A 26 17.26 -3.82 -4.98
N ALA A 27 18.18 -4.77 -4.77
CA ALA A 27 18.06 -6.11 -5.32
C ALA A 27 17.15 -6.99 -4.46
N ASN A 28 16.12 -7.58 -5.09
CA ASN A 28 15.35 -8.73 -4.61
C ASN A 28 14.92 -8.65 -3.13
N PRO A 29 14.20 -7.60 -2.71
CA PRO A 29 13.71 -7.53 -1.33
C PRO A 29 12.74 -8.70 -1.05
N GLU A 30 12.91 -9.32 0.11
CA GLU A 30 11.97 -10.32 0.60
C GLU A 30 10.62 -9.66 0.91
N ILE A 31 9.54 -10.39 0.65
CA ILE A 31 8.20 -9.91 1.00
C ILE A 31 8.10 -9.81 2.52
N VAL A 32 7.71 -8.63 3.01
CA VAL A 32 7.47 -8.41 4.43
C VAL A 32 6.31 -9.30 4.86
N PRO A 33 6.45 -10.14 5.90
CA PRO A 33 5.35 -10.99 6.35
C PRO A 33 4.20 -10.14 6.91
N PRO A 34 2.94 -10.53 6.68
CA PRO A 34 1.79 -9.80 7.24
C PRO A 34 1.83 -9.82 8.76
N VAL A 35 1.30 -8.75 9.36
CA VAL A 35 1.24 -8.65 10.83
C VAL A 35 0.22 -9.65 11.36
N GLN A 36 0.65 -10.45 12.31
CA GLN A 36 -0.22 -11.41 12.98
C GLN A 36 -1.27 -10.69 13.84
N ARG A 37 -2.52 -11.14 13.77
CA ARG A 37 -3.67 -10.56 14.49
C ARG A 37 -3.44 -10.44 16.00
N THR A 38 -2.69 -11.39 16.58
CA THR A 38 -2.33 -11.42 18.01
C THR A 38 -1.41 -10.27 18.42
N ARG A 39 -0.73 -9.63 17.48
CA ARG A 39 0.17 -8.48 17.74
C ARG A 39 -0.55 -7.13 17.64
N VAL A 40 -1.82 -7.11 17.21
CA VAL A 40 -2.59 -5.88 17.05
C VAL A 40 -3.07 -5.36 18.40
N ARG A 41 -2.70 -4.12 18.69
CA ARG A 41 -3.16 -3.33 19.82
C ARG A 41 -4.33 -2.46 19.39
N VAL A 42 -5.55 -2.93 19.65
CA VAL A 42 -6.81 -2.26 19.24
C VAL A 42 -6.82 -0.80 19.70
N GLU A 43 -6.42 -0.55 20.94
CA GLU A 43 -6.41 0.76 21.59
C GLU A 43 -5.45 1.78 20.95
N LYS A 44 -4.43 1.30 20.24
CA LYS A 44 -3.41 2.12 19.54
C LYS A 44 -3.60 2.16 18.04
N SER A 45 -4.43 1.29 17.48
CA SER A 45 -4.54 1.10 16.03
C SER A 45 -5.04 2.36 15.32
N ALA A 46 -5.91 3.14 15.98
CA ALA A 46 -6.44 4.38 15.45
C ALA A 46 -5.37 5.49 15.28
N ASP A 47 -4.21 5.38 15.93
CA ASP A 47 -3.13 6.38 15.82
C ASP A 47 -2.47 6.37 14.43
N GLY A 48 -2.68 5.30 13.66
CA GLY A 48 -2.23 5.21 12.26
C GLY A 48 -3.11 5.97 11.26
N PHE A 49 -4.22 6.56 11.70
CA PHE A 49 -5.24 7.15 10.83
C PHE A 49 -5.65 8.55 11.31
N ALA A 50 -5.78 9.50 10.38
CA ALA A 50 -6.67 10.63 10.60
C ALA A 50 -8.12 10.15 10.46
N HIS A 51 -8.95 10.44 11.47
CA HIS A 51 -10.30 9.88 11.63
C HIS A 51 -11.28 10.86 12.30
N GLU A 52 -11.00 12.17 12.21
CA GLU A 52 -11.80 13.24 12.80
C GLU A 52 -13.28 13.18 12.40
N PRO A 53 -13.66 12.87 11.14
CA PRO A 53 -15.07 12.77 10.76
C PRO A 53 -15.83 11.70 11.55
N LEU A 54 -15.21 10.53 11.78
CA LEU A 54 -15.82 9.45 12.58
C LEU A 54 -15.88 9.83 14.06
N ALA A 55 -14.79 10.40 14.61
CA ALA A 55 -14.74 10.85 15.99
C ALA A 55 -15.81 11.92 16.28
N LYS A 56 -16.01 12.87 15.35
CA LYS A 56 -17.07 13.90 15.46
C LYS A 56 -18.46 13.30 15.43
N LYS A 57 -18.69 12.25 14.63
CA LYS A 57 -20.00 11.65 14.44
C LYS A 57 -20.40 10.67 15.55
N TYR A 58 -19.45 9.88 16.03
CA TYR A 58 -19.73 8.76 16.93
C TYR A 58 -19.11 8.88 18.33
N GLY A 59 -18.26 9.90 18.55
CA GLY A 59 -17.42 9.99 19.75
C GLY A 59 -16.02 9.45 19.50
N SER A 60 -15.02 10.09 20.12
CA SER A 60 -13.60 9.76 19.89
C SER A 60 -13.25 8.36 20.40
N ALA A 61 -13.73 7.97 21.58
CA ALA A 61 -13.44 6.67 22.17
C ALA A 61 -14.05 5.53 21.34
N GLU A 62 -15.29 5.69 20.90
CA GLU A 62 -16.05 4.75 20.09
C GLU A 62 -15.42 4.60 18.70
N ALA A 63 -15.08 5.72 18.05
CA ALA A 63 -14.41 5.70 16.74
C ALA A 63 -13.07 4.98 16.82
N ARG A 64 -12.24 5.29 17.84
CA ARG A 64 -10.95 4.61 18.03
C ARG A 64 -11.10 3.12 18.24
N THR A 65 -12.08 2.71 19.05
CA THR A 65 -12.38 1.29 19.31
C THR A 65 -12.76 0.58 18.01
N LYS A 66 -13.71 1.14 17.24
CA LYS A 66 -14.15 0.56 15.97
C LYS A 66 -13.04 0.49 14.93
N ILE A 67 -12.18 1.50 14.85
CA ILE A 67 -10.99 1.48 13.97
C ILE A 67 -10.05 0.35 14.39
N GLY A 68 -9.80 0.17 15.68
CA GLY A 68 -8.95 -0.91 16.16
C GLY A 68 -9.50 -2.31 15.89
N GLU A 69 -10.82 -2.50 16.02
CA GLU A 69 -11.49 -3.73 15.63
C GLU A 69 -11.32 -4.01 14.13
N MET A 70 -11.53 -2.99 13.29
CA MET A 70 -11.34 -3.07 11.84
C MET A 70 -9.90 -3.44 11.48
N VAL A 71 -8.91 -2.75 12.05
CA VAL A 71 -7.48 -3.04 11.84
C VAL A 71 -7.16 -4.46 12.25
N LYS A 72 -7.62 -4.90 13.42
CA LYS A 72 -7.39 -6.28 13.88
C LYS A 72 -7.98 -7.32 12.93
N ALA A 73 -9.13 -7.04 12.31
CA ALA A 73 -9.76 -7.94 11.38
C ALA A 73 -8.94 -8.09 10.10
N PHE A 74 -8.59 -6.98 9.43
CA PHE A 74 -7.96 -7.03 8.11
C PHE A 74 -6.44 -7.25 8.12
N ILE A 75 -5.73 -6.91 9.21
CA ILE A 75 -4.26 -6.81 9.14
C ILE A 75 -3.52 -8.05 8.62
N PRO A 76 -3.98 -9.31 8.86
CA PRO A 76 -3.29 -10.48 8.32
C PRO A 76 -3.38 -10.61 6.78
N GLY A 77 -4.39 -9.97 6.18
CA GLY A 77 -4.69 -10.06 4.75
C GLY A 77 -3.99 -9.02 3.90
N THR A 78 -3.02 -8.30 4.44
CA THR A 78 -2.26 -7.30 3.69
C THR A 78 -0.81 -7.23 4.15
N THR A 79 0.06 -6.90 3.21
CA THR A 79 1.43 -6.48 3.53
C THR A 79 1.91 -5.41 2.55
N THR A 80 2.89 -4.63 2.97
CA THR A 80 3.56 -3.62 2.15
C THR A 80 5.06 -3.83 2.27
N THR A 81 5.71 -4.08 1.15
CA THR A 81 7.16 -4.30 1.03
C THR A 81 7.78 -3.09 0.33
N PRO A 82 8.57 -2.26 1.03
CA PRO A 82 9.29 -1.16 0.40
C PRO A 82 10.32 -1.68 -0.61
N LEU A 83 10.27 -1.17 -1.85
CA LEU A 83 11.23 -1.50 -2.91
C LEU A 83 12.22 -0.36 -3.17
N LEU A 84 11.77 0.88 -3.02
CA LEU A 84 12.59 2.09 -3.07
C LEU A 84 11.95 3.14 -2.15
N VAL A 85 12.74 3.83 -1.32
CA VAL A 85 12.23 4.93 -0.46
C VAL A 85 13.20 6.10 -0.42
N GLN A 86 12.83 7.22 -1.03
CA GLN A 86 13.58 8.47 -0.92
C GLN A 86 12.84 9.45 0.01
N LYS A 87 13.28 9.54 1.28
CA LYS A 87 12.61 10.28 2.36
C LYS A 87 12.81 11.80 2.32
N LYS A 88 12.70 12.42 1.14
CA LYS A 88 12.89 13.86 0.96
C LYS A 88 11.72 14.50 0.21
N PRO A 89 11.50 15.82 0.31
CA PRO A 89 10.33 16.48 -0.26
C PRO A 89 10.10 16.22 -1.74
N ASP A 90 11.17 16.10 -2.53
CA ASP A 90 11.13 15.81 -3.97
C ASP A 90 11.36 14.34 -4.31
N GLY A 91 11.42 13.47 -3.31
CA GLY A 91 11.70 12.05 -3.45
C GLY A 91 10.58 11.28 -4.14
N MET A 92 10.72 9.97 -4.15
CA MET A 92 9.66 9.05 -4.54
C MET A 92 9.80 7.77 -3.73
N SER A 93 8.71 7.02 -3.66
CA SER A 93 8.75 5.66 -3.15
C SER A 93 8.08 4.72 -4.13
N LEU A 94 8.63 3.51 -4.20
CA LEU A 94 8.00 2.36 -4.82
C LEU A 94 7.80 1.32 -3.74
N VAL A 95 6.57 0.87 -3.57
CA VAL A 95 6.25 -0.23 -2.66
C VAL A 95 5.47 -1.29 -3.41
N HIS A 96 5.73 -2.55 -3.08
CA HIS A 96 4.85 -3.66 -3.41
C HIS A 96 3.80 -3.77 -2.31
N VAL A 97 2.54 -3.94 -2.71
CA VAL A 97 1.44 -4.19 -1.79
C VAL A 97 0.74 -5.47 -2.21
N TRP A 98 0.46 -6.32 -1.24
CA TRP A 98 -0.39 -7.49 -1.42
C TRP A 98 -1.66 -7.34 -0.60
N PHE A 99 -2.77 -7.79 -1.19
CA PHE A 99 -4.04 -8.02 -0.52
C PHE A 99 -4.52 -9.44 -0.80
N GLY A 100 -4.95 -10.14 0.25
CA GLY A 100 -5.45 -11.51 0.14
C GLY A 100 -6.73 -11.65 -0.66
N ALA A 101 -7.16 -12.90 -0.88
CA ALA A 101 -8.42 -13.24 -1.54
C ALA A 101 -9.59 -12.43 -0.98
N ASN A 102 -10.36 -11.78 -1.86
CA ASN A 102 -11.55 -11.00 -1.51
C ASN A 102 -11.33 -9.90 -0.46
N PHE A 103 -10.09 -9.44 -0.26
CA PHE A 103 -9.75 -8.46 0.76
C PHE A 103 -10.55 -7.15 0.57
N PRO A 104 -11.30 -6.69 1.60
CA PRO A 104 -12.12 -5.49 1.53
C PRO A 104 -11.29 -4.24 1.89
N LEU A 105 -10.57 -3.67 0.91
CA LEU A 105 -9.81 -2.44 1.16
C LEU A 105 -10.77 -1.29 1.50
N PHE A 106 -10.66 -0.81 2.73
CA PHE A 106 -11.47 0.28 3.24
C PHE A 106 -11.17 1.61 2.53
N ARG A 107 -12.12 2.53 2.60
CA ARG A 107 -12.03 3.85 1.99
C ARG A 107 -11.01 4.72 2.70
N HIS A 108 -9.99 5.15 1.99
CA HIS A 108 -8.92 5.99 2.52
C HIS A 108 -8.29 6.88 1.45
N SER A 109 -7.47 7.83 1.91
CA SER A 109 -6.67 8.72 1.08
C SER A 109 -5.26 8.92 1.66
N HIS A 110 -4.33 9.36 0.80
CA HIS A 110 -2.91 9.59 1.14
C HIS A 110 -2.52 11.07 1.02
N PRO A 111 -2.96 11.95 1.95
CA PRO A 111 -2.69 13.38 1.82
C PRO A 111 -1.21 13.75 2.05
N LYS A 112 -0.44 12.96 2.81
CA LYS A 112 0.99 13.21 3.05
C LYS A 112 1.93 12.73 1.95
N PHE A 113 1.51 11.87 1.03
CA PHE A 113 2.45 11.16 0.15
C PHE A 113 2.37 11.59 -1.33
N GLY A 114 1.78 12.76 -1.60
CA GLY A 114 1.57 13.27 -2.95
C GLY A 114 0.61 12.41 -3.76
N ASP A 115 0.74 12.45 -5.08
CA ASP A 115 -0.05 11.63 -5.98
C ASP A 115 0.46 10.18 -5.96
N CYS A 116 -0.47 9.23 -6.11
CA CYS A 116 -0.17 7.80 -6.19
C CYS A 116 -0.50 7.27 -7.60
N LEU A 117 0.41 6.48 -8.16
CA LEU A 117 0.17 5.67 -9.36
C LEU A 117 0.25 4.20 -8.95
N TYR A 118 -0.74 3.42 -9.36
CA TYR A 118 -0.79 1.99 -9.11
C TYR A 118 -0.67 1.22 -10.42
N TYR A 119 0.06 0.11 -10.37
CA TYR A 119 0.15 -0.89 -11.43
C TYR A 119 -0.20 -2.25 -10.86
N VAL A 120 -1.18 -2.94 -11.44
CA VAL A 120 -1.57 -4.29 -11.03
C VAL A 120 -0.56 -5.28 -11.58
N VAL A 121 0.16 -5.97 -10.68
CA VAL A 121 1.17 -6.98 -11.04
C VAL A 121 0.48 -8.31 -11.37
N ALA A 122 -0.41 -8.75 -10.48
CA ALA A 122 -1.08 -10.05 -10.56
C ALA A 122 -2.40 -10.04 -9.79
N GLY A 123 -3.28 -10.98 -10.09
CA GLY A 123 -4.65 -11.02 -9.56
C GLY A 123 -5.54 -9.94 -10.17
N GLU A 124 -6.58 -9.53 -9.44
CA GLU A 124 -7.51 -8.51 -9.92
C GLU A 124 -8.05 -7.60 -8.81
N ILE A 125 -8.41 -6.38 -9.19
CA ILE A 125 -9.09 -5.39 -8.36
C ILE A 125 -10.52 -5.22 -8.86
N LEU A 126 -11.48 -5.30 -7.95
CA LEU A 126 -12.88 -4.94 -8.18
C LEU A 126 -13.11 -3.51 -7.70
N MET A 127 -13.16 -2.56 -8.63
CA MET A 127 -13.32 -1.13 -8.35
C MET A 127 -14.59 -0.58 -9.00
N GLY A 128 -15.65 -0.47 -8.21
CA GLY A 128 -16.96 -0.07 -8.72
C GLY A 128 -17.49 -1.09 -9.73
N ASN A 129 -17.69 -0.69 -10.99
CA ASN A 129 -18.11 -1.56 -12.08
C ASN A 129 -16.93 -2.04 -12.95
N GLN A 130 -15.69 -1.76 -12.56
CA GLN A 130 -14.49 -2.13 -13.30
C GLN A 130 -13.78 -3.29 -12.60
N THR A 131 -13.27 -4.22 -13.41
CA THR A 131 -12.30 -5.23 -12.98
C THR A 131 -10.95 -4.89 -13.59
N LEU A 132 -9.98 -4.52 -12.76
CA LEU A 132 -8.63 -4.18 -13.19
C LEU A 132 -7.73 -5.41 -12.98
N ARG A 133 -7.15 -5.93 -14.05
CA ARG A 133 -6.27 -7.12 -14.03
C ARG A 133 -4.81 -6.73 -14.22
N ALA A 134 -3.92 -7.71 -14.17
CA ALA A 134 -2.49 -7.53 -14.45
C ALA A 134 -2.24 -6.63 -15.68
N GLY A 135 -1.36 -5.65 -15.53
CA GLY A 135 -1.08 -4.62 -16.54
C GLY A 135 -1.97 -3.37 -16.47
N SER A 136 -3.07 -3.40 -15.72
CA SER A 136 -3.91 -2.22 -15.49
C SER A 136 -3.19 -1.22 -14.59
N THR A 137 -3.44 0.07 -14.85
CA THR A 137 -2.96 1.16 -14.00
C THR A 137 -4.10 2.06 -13.58
N PHE A 138 -3.98 2.69 -12.42
CA PHE A 138 -4.86 3.79 -12.05
C PHE A 138 -4.09 4.86 -11.27
N PHE A 139 -4.48 6.11 -11.49
CA PHE A 139 -3.89 7.28 -10.87
C PHE A 139 -4.84 7.81 -9.79
N VAL A 140 -4.29 8.08 -8.61
CA VAL A 140 -5.02 8.63 -7.47
C VAL A 140 -4.36 9.97 -7.10
N PRO A 141 -5.03 11.09 -7.40
CA PRO A 141 -4.57 12.41 -6.97
C PRO A 141 -4.40 12.49 -5.45
N ASN A 142 -3.48 13.32 -4.99
CA ASN A 142 -3.24 13.56 -3.57
C ASN A 142 -4.55 13.88 -2.83
N GLY A 143 -4.80 13.14 -1.74
CA GLY A 143 -6.02 13.32 -0.92
C GLY A 143 -7.31 12.77 -1.53
N GLN A 144 -7.30 12.21 -2.75
CA GLN A 144 -8.49 11.59 -3.34
C GLN A 144 -8.82 10.27 -2.61
N PRO A 145 -10.02 10.13 -2.02
CA PRO A 145 -10.42 8.91 -1.36
C PRO A 145 -10.83 7.82 -2.35
N TYR A 146 -10.28 6.62 -2.18
CA TYR A 146 -10.57 5.45 -3.01
C TYR A 146 -10.78 4.21 -2.15
N LYS A 147 -11.39 3.17 -2.74
CA LYS A 147 -11.57 1.84 -2.16
C LYS A 147 -11.75 0.82 -3.26
N TYR A 148 -11.51 -0.44 -2.95
CA TYR A 148 -11.79 -1.57 -3.84
C TYR A 148 -11.82 -2.88 -3.06
N THR A 149 -12.17 -3.96 -3.75
CA THR A 149 -12.05 -5.32 -3.21
C THR A 149 -11.03 -6.08 -4.06
N ALA A 150 -10.14 -6.84 -3.44
CA ALA A 150 -9.28 -7.77 -4.18
C ALA A 150 -10.12 -8.90 -4.79
N GLY A 151 -9.70 -9.46 -5.91
CA GLY A 151 -10.37 -10.60 -6.52
C GLY A 151 -10.22 -11.90 -5.72
N PRO A 152 -10.81 -13.00 -6.21
CA PRO A 152 -10.79 -14.30 -5.51
C PRO A 152 -9.38 -14.86 -5.31
N ALA A 153 -8.42 -14.57 -6.19
CA ALA A 153 -7.01 -14.97 -6.02
C ALA A 153 -6.21 -14.04 -5.08
N GLY A 154 -6.79 -12.91 -4.69
CA GLY A 154 -6.08 -11.76 -4.13
C GLY A 154 -5.54 -10.85 -5.22
N VAL A 155 -4.69 -9.89 -4.83
CA VAL A 155 -4.04 -8.97 -5.76
C VAL A 155 -2.68 -8.52 -5.25
N GLU A 156 -1.77 -8.33 -6.20
CA GLU A 156 -0.50 -7.65 -6.00
C GLU A 156 -0.43 -6.40 -6.86
N LEU A 157 0.04 -5.31 -6.27
CA LEU A 157 0.20 -4.02 -6.93
C LEU A 157 1.54 -3.39 -6.58
N LEU A 158 2.06 -2.65 -7.55
CA LEU A 158 3.09 -1.65 -7.31
C LEU A 158 2.42 -0.31 -7.07
N GLU A 159 2.80 0.34 -5.99
CA GLU A 159 2.40 1.69 -5.67
C GLU A 159 3.61 2.62 -5.78
N PHE A 160 3.53 3.55 -6.72
CA PHE A 160 4.45 4.65 -6.90
C PHE A 160 3.86 5.86 -6.20
N ARG A 161 4.62 6.49 -5.30
CA ARG A 161 4.21 7.74 -4.64
C ARG A 161 5.17 8.86 -4.99
N ALA A 162 4.63 10.00 -5.37
CA ALA A 162 5.40 11.18 -5.75
C ALA A 162 5.64 12.12 -4.56
N GLY A 163 6.90 12.43 -4.28
CA GLY A 163 7.30 13.48 -3.32
C GLY A 163 7.18 13.10 -1.84
N GLY A 164 7.40 14.09 -0.98
CA GLY A 164 7.23 14.02 0.48
C GLY A 164 5.90 14.58 0.99
N GLY A 165 4.97 14.88 0.06
CA GLY A 165 3.65 15.52 0.21
C GLY A 165 3.57 16.71 1.17
N VAL A 166 2.44 16.87 1.87
CA VAL A 166 2.15 18.04 2.73
C VAL A 166 2.63 17.76 4.14
N ALA A 167 3.50 18.62 4.68
CA ALA A 167 4.21 18.40 5.95
C ALA A 167 3.27 18.05 7.12
N ASP A 168 2.13 18.73 7.20
CA ASP A 168 1.15 18.60 8.29
C ASP A 168 0.04 17.59 8.00
N ALA A 169 0.08 16.89 6.86
CA ALA A 169 -0.93 15.90 6.52
C ALA A 169 -0.67 14.54 7.21
N PRO A 170 -1.73 13.79 7.55
CA PRO A 170 -1.61 12.43 8.07
C PRO A 170 -1.09 11.48 6.98
N GLY A 171 -0.37 10.42 7.39
CA GLY A 171 0.12 9.41 6.45
C GLY A 171 -1.01 8.72 5.68
N MET A 172 -2.06 8.35 6.40
CA MET A 172 -3.29 7.81 5.84
C MET A 172 -4.48 8.46 6.54
N LYS A 173 -5.49 8.84 5.78
CA LYS A 173 -6.76 9.32 6.30
C LYS A 173 -7.83 8.28 6.04
N LEU A 174 -8.54 7.89 7.09
CA LEU A 174 -9.69 6.99 6.99
C LEU A 174 -10.91 7.81 6.54
N ASP A 175 -11.45 7.48 5.37
CA ASP A 175 -12.57 8.19 4.75
C ASP A 175 -13.87 7.34 4.74
N GLU A 176 -13.92 6.28 5.57
CA GLU A 176 -15.14 5.55 5.88
C GLU A 176 -16.17 6.45 6.59
N THR A 177 -17.45 6.31 6.25
CA THR A 177 -18.51 7.27 6.64
C THR A 177 -19.44 6.76 7.74
N SER A 178 -19.35 5.48 8.09
CA SER A 178 -20.22 4.85 9.09
C SER A 178 -19.61 3.61 9.71
N PHE A 179 -20.01 3.31 10.95
CA PHE A 179 -19.68 2.04 11.61
C PHE A 179 -20.25 0.84 10.87
N GLU A 180 -21.42 0.97 10.24
CA GLU A 180 -21.99 -0.11 9.42
C GLU A 180 -21.07 -0.50 8.25
N SER A 181 -20.46 0.48 7.57
CA SER A 181 -19.47 0.20 6.51
C SER A 181 -18.25 -0.53 7.08
N MET A 182 -17.79 -0.11 8.26
CA MET A 182 -16.66 -0.75 8.95
C MET A 182 -16.99 -2.17 9.42
N ASP A 183 -18.21 -2.42 9.89
CA ASP A 183 -18.67 -3.75 10.29
C ASP A 183 -18.72 -4.70 9.09
N ARG A 184 -19.07 -4.20 7.89
CA ARG A 184 -18.97 -4.99 6.65
C ARG A 184 -17.52 -5.34 6.29
N ILE A 185 -16.59 -4.42 6.48
CA ILE A 185 -15.14 -4.67 6.29
C ILE A 185 -14.65 -5.72 7.29
N ILE A 186 -15.05 -5.60 8.56
CA ILE A 186 -14.71 -6.56 9.62
C ILE A 186 -15.25 -7.95 9.27
N ALA A 187 -16.55 -8.04 8.95
CA ALA A 187 -17.18 -9.31 8.60
C ALA A 187 -16.57 -9.93 7.34
N GLY A 188 -16.34 -9.13 6.30
CA GLY A 188 -15.68 -9.57 5.07
C GLY A 188 -14.24 -10.04 5.32
N SER A 189 -13.51 -9.39 6.23
CA SER A 189 -12.16 -9.82 6.61
C SER A 189 -12.18 -11.22 7.23
N TYR A 190 -13.03 -11.45 8.24
CA TYR A 190 -13.13 -12.75 8.89
C TYR A 190 -13.74 -13.85 7.99
N ALA A 191 -14.58 -13.48 7.01
CA ALA A 191 -15.15 -14.44 6.07
C ALA A 191 -14.12 -15.01 5.09
N ASN A 192 -12.99 -14.31 4.86
CA ASN A 192 -12.01 -14.68 3.85
C ASN A 192 -10.61 -14.96 4.41
N ASP A 193 -10.38 -14.76 5.71
CA ASP A 193 -9.01 -14.80 6.27
C ASP A 193 -8.34 -16.19 6.21
N ALA A 194 -9.14 -17.26 6.14
CA ALA A 194 -8.64 -18.61 5.91
C ALA A 194 -7.99 -18.79 4.52
N ASP A 195 -8.42 -18.00 3.53
CA ASP A 195 -7.92 -18.06 2.15
C ASP A 195 -6.76 -17.08 1.90
N TRP A 196 -6.39 -16.28 2.91
CA TRP A 196 -5.31 -15.31 2.80
C TRP A 196 -3.95 -15.97 2.91
N GLN A 197 -3.38 -16.24 1.73
CA GLN A 197 -2.05 -16.78 1.60
C GLN A 197 -1.13 -15.67 1.08
N VAL A 198 -0.11 -15.26 1.83
CA VAL A 198 0.87 -14.28 1.32
C VAL A 198 1.65 -14.91 0.15
N PRO A 199 1.98 -14.17 -0.93
CA PRO A 199 2.87 -14.66 -1.97
C PRO A 199 4.30 -14.82 -1.42
N GLU A 200 5.05 -15.83 -1.89
CA GLU A 200 6.46 -16.01 -1.52
C GLU A 200 7.36 -15.03 -2.27
N ARG A 201 7.03 -14.74 -3.53
CA ARG A 201 7.71 -13.78 -4.40
C ARG A 201 6.72 -12.83 -5.04
N ILE A 202 7.22 -11.65 -5.40
CA ILE A 202 6.41 -10.65 -6.11
C ILE A 202 5.93 -11.24 -7.44
N GLY A 203 4.62 -11.28 -7.64
CA GLY A 203 3.95 -11.82 -8.82
C GLY A 203 3.36 -13.21 -8.65
N ASP A 204 3.64 -13.93 -7.56
CA ASP A 204 3.16 -15.31 -7.36
C ASP A 204 1.63 -15.41 -7.24
N THR A 205 0.92 -14.31 -6.97
CA THR A 205 -0.55 -14.26 -7.04
C THR A 205 -1.06 -14.64 -8.43
N ALA A 206 -0.25 -14.52 -9.49
CA ALA A 206 -0.61 -14.96 -10.83
C ALA A 206 -0.81 -16.48 -10.92
N LEU A 207 -0.07 -17.25 -10.11
CA LEU A 207 -0.22 -18.70 -10.02
C LEU A 207 -1.58 -19.05 -9.41
N ARG A 208 -1.98 -18.36 -8.34
CA ARG A 208 -3.32 -18.54 -7.75
C ARG A 208 -4.43 -18.08 -8.67
N GLN A 209 -4.22 -16.99 -9.39
CA GLN A 209 -5.19 -16.56 -10.41
C GLN A 209 -5.34 -17.63 -11.50
N ALA A 210 -4.24 -18.25 -11.94
CA ALA A 210 -4.32 -19.34 -12.90
C ALA A 210 -5.08 -20.55 -12.33
N ASP A 211 -4.93 -20.88 -11.05
CA ASP A 211 -5.71 -21.92 -10.37
C ASP A 211 -7.21 -21.59 -10.35
N VAL A 212 -7.56 -20.39 -9.89
CA VAL A 212 -8.94 -19.87 -9.86
C VAL A 212 -9.59 -19.88 -11.26
N ASP A 213 -8.82 -19.54 -12.29
CA ASP A 213 -9.29 -19.52 -13.67
C ASP A 213 -9.36 -20.93 -14.31
N GLY A 214 -8.92 -21.99 -13.62
CA GLY A 214 -8.80 -23.34 -14.19
C GLY A 214 -7.73 -23.45 -15.30
N ARG A 215 -6.72 -22.57 -15.27
CA ARG A 215 -5.62 -22.51 -16.25
C ARG A 215 -4.37 -23.27 -15.83
N LEU A 216 -4.29 -23.75 -14.59
CA LEU A 216 -3.26 -24.71 -14.20
C LEU A 216 -3.67 -26.10 -14.69
N SER A 217 -3.01 -26.58 -15.75
CA SER A 217 -3.16 -27.97 -16.17
C SER A 217 -2.60 -28.91 -15.11
N GLU A 218 -3.29 -30.01 -14.82
CA GLU A 218 -2.70 -31.14 -14.08
C GLU A 218 -1.39 -31.54 -14.78
N ILE A 219 -0.26 -31.38 -14.10
CA ILE A 219 1.04 -31.90 -14.54
C ILE A 219 1.13 -33.36 -14.09
#